data_AF-A0A0E3LW21-F1
#
_entry.id   AF-A0A0E3LW21-F1
#
_cell.length_a   1.000
_cell.length_b   1.000
_cell.length_c   1.000
_cell.angle_alpha   90.00
_cell.angle_beta   90.00
_cell.angle_gamma   90.00
#
_symmetry.space_group_name_H-M   'P 1'
#
loop_
_entity.id
_entity.type
_entity.pdbx_description
1 polymer ?
#
loop_
_entity_poly.entity_id
_entity_poly.type
_entity_poly.pdbx_seq_one_letter_code
_entity_poly.pdbx_strand_id
1 'polypeptide(L)'
;MRQVAGSLQGLKVYINFEDSRFRDLKPETLQEIKKIAAEYCIKGPEDEEGLAGKEIDDKERPEVPVSYFLDEIHCLPEWEDRVYSLQNDGARVFVTSSSAGIISDEISSRFADGIKIIRLLPFSFKEYLTLKGLRVPRPNFLTPSRCDEMLCLFLQYFENGGFPEIIKSGDFRLSRKYFEETLQKEIIERHAIQNPDGLKKLAVFLISNMASEYSIDTLKRAGGIKDEATVRNYLDYLEEAFLLYRVPMFRHKSEKPDYGKEGEDERESNTPCKVYAGDTGFFKSVFPRYPDSLGLRFENLVFLELLRRGKQVYYLHNRRECDFLIAEKESQKITAAVQVCLCFGGTAVREREVLGLMEAMEEFGLNEGLILTMDDEEVMEIERKDGEMKRIIIKSVWKWMLE
;
A
#
# COMPACT_ATOMS: atom_id res chain seq x y z
N MET A 1 -17.21 -3.70 -2.30
CA MET A 1 -18.49 -3.57 -1.56
C MET A 1 -19.61 -4.50 -2.04
N ARG A 2 -19.99 -4.54 -3.34
CA ARG A 2 -21.14 -5.33 -3.82
C ARG A 2 -21.18 -6.79 -3.35
N GLN A 3 -20.04 -7.48 -3.38
CA GLN A 3 -19.95 -8.87 -2.93
C GLN A 3 -20.25 -9.03 -1.42
N VAL A 4 -19.74 -8.11 -0.59
CA VAL A 4 -20.03 -8.06 0.85
C VAL A 4 -21.50 -7.74 1.08
N ALA A 5 -22.04 -6.75 0.36
CA ALA A 5 -23.46 -6.43 0.43
C ALA A 5 -24.34 -7.64 0.08
N GLY A 6 -23.92 -8.49 -0.86
CA GLY A 6 -24.63 -9.72 -1.24
C GLY A 6 -24.72 -10.78 -0.12
N SER A 7 -23.79 -10.81 0.83
CA SER A 7 -23.78 -11.80 1.93
C SER A 7 -24.47 -11.34 3.21
N LEU A 8 -24.86 -10.06 3.30
CA LEU A 8 -25.55 -9.51 4.47
C LEU A 8 -27.08 -9.59 4.33
N GLN A 9 -27.76 -9.83 5.44
CA GLN A 9 -29.22 -9.71 5.57
C GLN A 9 -29.60 -8.31 6.08
N GLY A 10 -30.86 -7.90 5.86
CA GLY A 10 -31.40 -6.61 6.31
C GLY A 10 -31.27 -5.47 5.29
N LEU A 11 -31.54 -4.24 5.76
CA LEU A 11 -31.53 -3.04 4.93
C LEU A 11 -30.09 -2.64 4.59
N LYS A 12 -29.86 -2.26 3.32
CA LYS A 12 -28.55 -1.89 2.80
C LYS A 12 -28.63 -0.49 2.20
N VAL A 13 -27.85 0.43 2.75
CA VAL A 13 -27.77 1.81 2.27
C VAL A 13 -26.39 2.01 1.65
N TYR A 14 -26.35 2.40 0.37
CA TYR A 14 -25.11 2.72 -0.34
C TYR A 14 -25.09 4.19 -0.70
N ILE A 15 -23.99 4.87 -0.38
CA ILE A 15 -23.77 6.29 -0.65
C ILE A 15 -22.37 6.43 -1.22
N ASN A 16 -22.24 7.13 -2.35
CA ASN A 16 -20.96 7.52 -2.92
C ASN A 16 -20.81 9.03 -2.78
N PHE A 17 -19.82 9.49 -2.00
CA PHE A 17 -19.62 10.91 -1.70
C PHE A 17 -18.92 11.71 -2.82
N GLU A 18 -18.43 11.06 -3.88
CA GLU A 18 -17.95 11.78 -5.08
C GLU A 18 -19.09 12.32 -5.95
N ASP A 19 -20.30 11.77 -5.81
CA ASP A 19 -21.46 12.19 -6.58
C ASP A 19 -21.73 13.68 -6.35
N SER A 20 -21.94 14.43 -7.44
CA SER A 20 -22.07 15.88 -7.39
C SER A 20 -23.20 16.37 -6.49
N ARG A 21 -24.23 15.54 -6.26
CA ARG A 21 -25.33 15.82 -5.32
C ARG A 21 -24.87 15.93 -3.87
N PHE A 22 -23.70 15.39 -3.55
CA PHE A 22 -23.14 15.32 -2.22
C PHE A 22 -21.94 16.26 -1.98
N ARG A 23 -21.54 17.08 -2.96
CA ARG A 23 -20.39 18.00 -2.83
C ARG A 23 -20.62 19.17 -1.89
N ASP A 24 -21.87 19.61 -1.74
CA ASP A 24 -22.27 20.71 -0.85
C ASP A 24 -23.00 20.20 0.41
N LEU A 25 -22.70 18.97 0.85
CA LEU A 25 -23.42 18.35 1.95
C LEU A 25 -23.25 19.13 3.24
N LYS A 26 -24.36 19.67 3.72
CA LYS A 26 -24.45 20.14 5.10
C LYS A 26 -24.57 18.95 6.06
N PRO A 27 -24.14 19.09 7.33
CA PRO A 27 -24.15 18.01 8.33
C PRO A 27 -25.48 17.27 8.49
N GLU A 28 -26.60 17.94 8.22
CA GLU A 28 -27.96 17.41 8.41
C GLU A 28 -28.32 16.29 7.42
N THR A 29 -27.62 16.18 6.30
CA THR A 29 -28.00 15.24 5.23
C THR A 29 -27.84 13.77 5.63
N LEU A 30 -26.91 13.48 6.53
CA LEU A 30 -26.75 12.12 7.05
C LEU A 30 -27.86 11.76 8.05
N GLN A 31 -28.40 12.74 8.78
CA GLN A 31 -29.61 12.55 9.58
C GLN A 31 -30.83 12.29 8.70
N GLU A 32 -30.92 12.96 7.55
CA GLU A 32 -31.99 12.74 6.58
C GLU A 32 -31.92 11.34 5.96
N ILE A 33 -30.70 10.86 5.65
CA ILE A 33 -30.46 9.47 5.22
C ILE A 33 -30.82 8.47 6.33
N LYS A 34 -30.45 8.75 7.59
CA LYS A 34 -30.87 7.93 8.74
C LYS A 34 -32.40 7.88 8.85
N LYS A 35 -33.08 9.01 8.67
CA LYS A 35 -34.54 9.11 8.71
C LYS A 35 -35.19 8.29 7.59
N ILE A 36 -34.68 8.39 6.36
CA ILE A 36 -35.15 7.58 5.23
C ILE A 36 -34.94 6.09 5.51
N ALA A 37 -33.76 5.71 6.02
CA ALA A 37 -33.48 4.32 6.38
C ALA A 37 -34.44 3.81 7.49
N ALA A 38 -34.70 4.63 8.51
CA ALA A 38 -35.66 4.31 9.56
C ALA A 38 -37.09 4.18 9.02
N GLU A 39 -37.53 5.05 8.12
CA GLU A 39 -38.85 4.96 7.47
C GLU A 39 -39.02 3.68 6.64
N TYR A 40 -37.97 3.25 5.93
CA TYR A 40 -37.97 1.96 5.22
C TYR A 40 -37.97 0.75 6.17
N CYS A 41 -37.28 0.84 7.31
CA CYS A 41 -37.37 -0.19 8.35
C CYS A 41 -38.79 -0.27 8.95
N ILE A 42 -39.50 0.86 9.07
CA ILE A 42 -40.88 0.91 9.57
C ILE A 42 -41.87 0.27 8.56
N LYS A 43 -41.63 0.42 7.27
CA LYS A 43 -42.48 -0.14 6.21
C LYS A 43 -42.15 -1.59 5.84
N GLY A 44 -41.03 -2.15 6.26
CA GLY A 44 -40.63 -3.52 5.92
C GLY A 44 -40.43 -3.78 4.41
N PRO A 45 -39.75 -4.89 4.04
CA PRO A 45 -39.55 -5.27 2.64
C PRO A 45 -40.81 -5.87 1.97
N GLU A 46 -41.89 -6.11 2.72
CA GLU A 46 -43.12 -6.77 2.24
C GLU A 46 -44.33 -5.83 2.10
N ASP A 47 -44.29 -4.58 2.60
CA ASP A 47 -45.44 -3.65 2.49
C ASP A 47 -45.50 -2.87 1.17
N GLU A 48 -45.03 -3.44 0.05
CA GLU A 48 -45.38 -2.93 -1.29
C GLU A 48 -46.86 -3.22 -1.65
N GLU A 49 -47.54 -4.12 -0.92
CA GLU A 49 -48.98 -4.39 -1.04
C GLU A 49 -49.80 -3.77 0.10
N GLY A 50 -49.87 -2.43 0.14
CA GLY A 50 -51.12 -1.71 0.46
C GLY A 50 -51.87 -2.02 1.77
N LEU A 51 -51.20 -2.31 2.89
CA LEU A 51 -51.85 -2.41 4.21
C LEU A 51 -51.42 -1.25 5.13
N ALA A 52 -52.03 -0.09 4.89
CA ALA A 52 -52.00 1.02 5.82
C ALA A 52 -52.73 0.65 7.13
N GLY A 53 -52.05 0.83 8.26
CA GLY A 53 -52.72 1.14 9.54
C GLY A 53 -52.74 0.06 10.62
N LYS A 54 -51.58 -0.39 11.09
CA LYS A 54 -51.44 -0.86 12.47
C LYS A 54 -50.31 -0.11 13.16
N GLU A 55 -50.66 0.64 14.21
CA GLU A 55 -49.70 1.11 15.21
C GLU A 55 -49.07 -0.13 15.85
N ILE A 56 -47.82 -0.43 15.47
CA ILE A 56 -47.00 -1.46 16.10
C ILE A 56 -46.30 -0.80 17.29
N ASP A 57 -46.59 -1.29 18.49
CA ASP A 57 -45.93 -0.93 19.76
C ASP A 57 -44.41 -1.01 19.61
N ASP A 58 -43.68 0.04 19.98
CA ASP A 58 -42.23 0.21 19.73
C ASP A 58 -41.37 -0.90 20.38
N LYS A 59 -41.95 -1.71 21.28
CA LYS A 59 -41.25 -2.76 22.03
C LYS A 59 -41.16 -4.13 21.36
N GLU A 60 -41.85 -4.37 20.23
CA GLU A 60 -41.87 -5.67 19.54
C GLU A 60 -41.30 -5.65 18.11
N ARG A 61 -40.66 -4.55 17.67
CA ARG A 61 -40.10 -4.49 16.32
C ARG A 61 -38.88 -5.41 16.20
N PRO A 62 -38.83 -6.32 15.22
CA PRO A 62 -37.57 -6.95 14.86
C PRO A 62 -36.64 -5.84 14.35
N GLU A 63 -35.53 -5.59 15.05
CA GLU A 63 -34.47 -4.71 14.57
C GLU A 63 -33.93 -5.27 13.27
N VAL A 64 -34.48 -4.81 12.14
CA VAL A 64 -33.93 -5.17 10.83
C VAL A 64 -32.51 -4.62 10.80
N PRO A 65 -31.47 -5.46 10.70
CA PRO A 65 -30.10 -4.99 10.78
C PRO A 65 -29.82 -4.06 9.60
N VAL A 66 -29.39 -2.83 9.87
CA VAL A 66 -29.06 -1.84 8.85
C VAL A 66 -27.55 -1.90 8.58
N SER A 67 -27.19 -1.95 7.30
CA SER A 67 -25.80 -1.89 6.85
C SER A 67 -25.58 -0.68 5.94
N TYR A 68 -24.62 0.16 6.29
CA TYR A 68 -24.20 1.32 5.51
C TYR A 68 -22.92 1.02 4.74
N PHE A 69 -22.91 1.37 3.47
CA PHE A 69 -21.79 1.25 2.55
C PHE A 69 -21.45 2.66 2.05
N LEU A 70 -20.40 3.23 2.62
CA LEU A 70 -19.99 4.62 2.44
C LEU A 70 -18.75 4.66 1.54
N ASP A 71 -18.94 5.06 0.29
CA ASP A 71 -17.89 5.13 -0.73
C ASP A 71 -17.25 6.51 -0.76
N GLU A 72 -15.92 6.55 -0.83
CA GLU A 72 -15.09 7.76 -0.84
C GLU A 72 -15.39 8.71 0.32
N ILE A 73 -15.38 8.17 1.54
CA ILE A 73 -15.78 8.91 2.74
C ILE A 73 -14.91 10.14 3.01
N HIS A 74 -13.66 10.18 2.51
CA HIS A 74 -12.77 11.33 2.69
C HIS A 74 -13.30 12.61 2.01
N CYS A 75 -14.25 12.48 1.07
CA CYS A 75 -14.96 13.62 0.50
C CYS A 75 -15.95 14.27 1.48
N LEU A 76 -16.29 13.59 2.58
CA LEU A 76 -17.21 14.09 3.60
C LEU A 76 -16.43 14.72 4.76
N PRO A 77 -16.59 16.02 5.04
CA PRO A 77 -16.00 16.64 6.21
C PRO A 77 -16.59 16.07 7.51
N GLU A 78 -15.73 15.89 8.53
CA GLU A 78 -16.12 15.42 9.86
C GLU A 78 -16.94 14.11 9.80
N TRP A 79 -16.49 13.18 8.97
CA TRP A 79 -17.19 11.92 8.73
C TRP A 79 -17.07 10.95 9.91
N GLU A 80 -16.02 11.11 10.72
CA GLU A 80 -15.67 10.25 11.85
C GLU A 80 -16.80 10.19 12.88
N ASP A 81 -17.28 11.36 13.33
CA ASP A 81 -18.38 11.47 14.30
C ASP A 81 -19.68 10.84 13.76
N ARG A 82 -19.87 10.91 12.45
CA ARG A 82 -21.06 10.37 11.78
C ARG A 82 -21.02 8.85 11.70
N VAL A 83 -19.87 8.28 11.34
CA VAL A 83 -19.66 6.83 11.35
C VAL A 83 -19.77 6.29 12.77
N TYR A 84 -19.19 6.97 13.74
CA TYR A 84 -19.30 6.60 15.16
C TYR A 84 -20.76 6.61 15.63
N SER A 85 -21.52 7.64 15.27
CA SER A 85 -22.96 7.70 15.58
C SER A 85 -23.75 6.55 14.95
N LEU A 86 -23.49 6.20 13.68
CA LEU A 86 -24.14 5.06 13.02
C LEU A 86 -23.83 3.72 13.71
N GLN A 87 -22.59 3.54 14.17
CA GLN A 87 -22.18 2.34 14.90
C GLN A 87 -22.86 2.25 16.27
N ASN A 88 -22.98 3.37 17.00
CA ASN A 88 -23.70 3.41 18.28
C ASN A 88 -25.20 3.11 18.13
N ASP A 89 -25.79 3.40 16.98
CA ASP A 89 -27.16 3.03 16.63
C ASP A 89 -27.30 1.52 16.26
N GLY A 90 -26.22 0.73 16.39
CA GLY A 90 -26.20 -0.71 16.11
C GLY A 90 -26.00 -1.07 14.63
N ALA A 91 -25.74 -0.10 13.75
CA ALA A 91 -25.57 -0.34 12.32
C ALA A 91 -24.19 -0.91 11.98
N ARG A 92 -24.13 -1.78 10.96
CA ARG A 92 -22.86 -2.22 10.37
C ARG A 92 -22.40 -1.17 9.36
N VAL A 93 -21.20 -0.63 9.52
CA VAL A 93 -20.69 0.43 8.62
C VAL A 93 -19.46 -0.07 7.88
N PHE A 94 -19.50 0.01 6.56
CA PHE A 94 -18.39 -0.28 5.65
C PHE A 94 -18.00 1.00 4.94
N VAL A 95 -16.69 1.26 4.90
CA VAL A 95 -16.13 2.51 4.42
C VAL A 95 -15.03 2.21 3.41
N THR A 96 -14.93 2.99 2.35
CA THR A 96 -13.80 3.02 1.41
C THR A 96 -13.25 4.43 1.26
N SER A 97 -11.98 4.49 0.84
CA SER A 97 -11.30 5.71 0.48
C SER A 97 -10.15 5.41 -0.46
N SER A 98 -10.01 6.24 -1.49
CA SER A 98 -8.85 6.32 -2.37
C SER A 98 -7.64 7.02 -1.74
N SER A 99 -7.81 7.68 -0.58
CA SER A 99 -6.75 8.38 0.16
C SER A 99 -6.38 7.66 1.46
N ALA A 100 -5.07 7.53 1.69
CA ALA A 100 -4.51 7.01 2.93
C ALA A 100 -4.66 7.98 4.13
N GLY A 101 -4.87 9.27 3.87
CA GLY A 101 -4.99 10.31 4.91
C GLY A 101 -6.17 10.11 5.86
N ILE A 102 -7.11 9.23 5.51
CA ILE A 102 -8.16 8.74 6.40
C ILE A 102 -7.62 8.04 7.65
N ILE A 103 -6.53 7.29 7.51
CA ILE A 103 -6.05 6.44 8.59
C ILE A 103 -5.12 7.28 9.46
N SER A 104 -5.71 8.12 10.33
CA SER A 104 -4.97 8.86 11.35
C SER A 104 -4.92 8.09 12.67
N ASP A 105 -3.97 8.44 13.53
CA ASP A 105 -3.92 7.95 14.92
C ASP A 105 -5.20 8.32 15.69
N GLU A 106 -5.86 9.42 15.29
CA GLU A 106 -7.14 9.83 15.86
C GLU A 106 -8.28 8.85 15.50
N ILE A 107 -8.30 8.31 14.29
CA ILE A 107 -9.26 7.26 13.91
C ILE A 107 -8.94 5.97 14.66
N SER A 108 -7.66 5.61 14.72
CA SER A 108 -7.23 4.39 15.41
C SER A 108 -7.58 4.42 16.90
N SER A 109 -7.49 5.59 17.55
CA SER A 109 -7.88 5.76 18.95
C SER A 109 -9.40 5.84 19.17
N ARG A 110 -10.14 6.57 18.31
CA ARG A 110 -11.60 6.71 18.42
C ARG A 110 -12.36 5.39 18.21
N PHE A 111 -11.81 4.50 17.39
CA PHE A 111 -12.48 3.26 16.99
C PHE A 111 -11.71 1.99 17.37
N ALA A 112 -10.81 2.10 18.35
CA ALA A 112 -9.79 1.10 18.69
C ALA A 112 -10.31 -0.35 18.83
N ASP A 113 -11.53 -0.55 19.36
CA ASP A 113 -12.09 -1.88 19.64
C ASP A 113 -13.05 -2.42 18.56
N GLY A 114 -13.19 -1.73 17.41
CA GLY A 114 -14.24 -2.07 16.42
C GLY A 114 -13.89 -1.88 14.94
N ILE A 115 -12.72 -1.36 14.60
CA ILE A 115 -12.32 -1.15 13.20
C ILE A 115 -11.41 -2.26 12.68
N LYS A 116 -11.75 -2.75 11.48
CA LYS A 116 -10.88 -3.59 10.67
C LYS A 116 -10.51 -2.86 9.39
N ILE A 117 -9.27 -2.41 9.32
CA ILE A 117 -8.72 -1.75 8.12
C ILE A 117 -8.22 -2.84 7.16
N ILE A 118 -8.65 -2.75 5.90
CA ILE A 118 -8.14 -3.61 4.82
C ILE A 118 -7.53 -2.70 3.78
N ARG A 119 -6.21 -2.76 3.64
CA ARG A 119 -5.50 -2.05 2.59
C ARG A 119 -5.54 -2.86 1.31
N LEU A 120 -6.06 -2.25 0.24
CA LEU A 120 -6.11 -2.86 -1.09
C LEU A 120 -4.98 -2.31 -1.94
N LEU A 121 -4.04 -3.17 -2.31
CA LEU A 121 -3.00 -2.88 -3.29
C LEU A 121 -3.44 -3.37 -4.67
N PRO A 122 -2.80 -2.93 -5.76
CA PRO A 122 -2.87 -3.63 -7.04
C PRO A 122 -2.62 -5.13 -6.85
N PHE A 123 -3.13 -5.96 -7.75
CA PHE A 123 -3.09 -7.41 -7.59
C PHE A 123 -1.67 -7.94 -7.40
N SER A 124 -1.54 -8.88 -6.48
CA SER A 124 -0.36 -9.73 -6.34
C SER A 124 -0.16 -10.61 -7.57
N PHE A 125 1.01 -11.23 -7.68
CA PHE A 125 1.24 -12.21 -8.74
C PHE A 125 0.26 -13.41 -8.64
N LYS A 126 -0.13 -13.84 -7.43
CA LYS A 126 -1.15 -14.88 -7.25
C LYS A 126 -2.52 -14.46 -7.81
N GLU A 127 -2.93 -13.22 -7.55
CA GLU A 127 -4.18 -12.66 -8.05
C GLU A 127 -4.13 -12.43 -9.56
N TYR A 128 -2.98 -12.02 -10.11
CA TYR A 128 -2.74 -11.95 -11.55
C TYR A 128 -2.98 -13.32 -12.23
N LEU A 129 -2.40 -14.39 -11.69
CA LEU A 129 -2.61 -15.75 -12.22
C LEU A 129 -4.08 -16.18 -12.11
N THR A 130 -4.70 -15.91 -10.97
CA THR A 130 -6.11 -16.21 -10.73
C THR A 130 -7.02 -15.48 -11.72
N LEU A 131 -6.74 -14.20 -11.99
CA LEU A 131 -7.50 -13.38 -12.93
C LEU A 131 -7.35 -13.87 -14.38
N LYS A 132 -6.19 -14.43 -14.73
CA LYS A 132 -5.94 -15.10 -16.02
C LYS A 132 -6.58 -16.49 -16.11
N GLY A 133 -7.30 -16.94 -15.08
CA GLY A 133 -7.95 -18.25 -15.03
C GLY A 133 -6.98 -19.40 -14.77
N LEU A 134 -5.77 -19.12 -14.30
CA LEU A 134 -4.75 -20.11 -14.01
C LEU A 134 -4.82 -20.54 -12.55
N ARG A 135 -4.61 -21.84 -12.30
CA ARG A 135 -4.48 -22.36 -10.94
C ARG A 135 -3.12 -21.96 -10.38
N VAL A 136 -3.11 -21.30 -9.23
CA VAL A 136 -1.88 -20.97 -8.50
C VAL A 136 -1.16 -22.27 -8.12
N PRO A 137 0.05 -22.52 -8.64
CA PRO A 137 0.78 -23.74 -8.33
C PRO A 137 1.45 -23.68 -6.95
N ARG A 138 1.82 -24.84 -6.41
CA ARG A 138 2.75 -24.90 -5.28
C ARG A 138 4.18 -24.79 -5.83
N PRO A 139 4.98 -23.78 -5.46
CA PRO A 139 6.25 -23.47 -6.11
C PRO A 139 7.27 -24.63 -6.05
N ASN A 140 7.27 -25.42 -4.97
CA ASN A 140 8.22 -26.53 -4.77
C ASN A 140 7.89 -27.81 -5.56
N PHE A 141 6.79 -27.84 -6.32
CA PHE A 141 6.32 -29.04 -7.03
C PHE A 141 6.08 -28.78 -8.53
N LEU A 142 6.92 -27.93 -9.13
CA LEU A 142 6.84 -27.56 -10.54
C LEU A 142 7.82 -28.36 -11.40
N THR A 143 7.37 -28.78 -12.59
CA THR A 143 8.27 -29.31 -13.62
C THR A 143 9.05 -28.16 -14.27
N PRO A 144 10.22 -28.40 -14.89
CA PRO A 144 10.98 -27.35 -15.56
C PRO A 144 10.15 -26.52 -16.57
N SER A 145 9.36 -27.19 -17.42
CA SER A 145 8.48 -26.51 -18.38
C SER A 145 7.41 -25.63 -17.70
N ARG A 146 6.92 -26.02 -16.52
CA ARG A 146 6.00 -25.17 -15.75
C ARG A 146 6.73 -24.00 -15.10
N CYS A 147 7.99 -24.16 -14.69
CA CYS A 147 8.80 -23.03 -14.23
C CYS A 147 8.99 -21.98 -15.33
N ASP A 148 9.29 -22.40 -16.56
CA ASP A 148 9.47 -21.48 -17.70
C ASP A 148 8.17 -20.71 -17.99
N GLU A 149 7.02 -21.40 -18.00
CA GLU A 149 5.71 -20.77 -18.18
C GLU A 149 5.42 -19.74 -17.08
N MET A 150 5.67 -20.09 -15.81
CA MET A 150 5.48 -19.18 -14.68
C MET A 150 6.41 -17.98 -14.75
N LEU A 151 7.66 -18.18 -15.18
CA LEU A 151 8.62 -17.09 -15.37
C LEU A 151 8.16 -16.13 -16.47
N CYS A 152 7.65 -16.63 -17.60
CA CYS A 152 7.08 -15.76 -18.64
C CYS A 152 5.89 -14.94 -18.13
N LEU A 153 4.98 -15.56 -17.38
CA LEU A 153 3.84 -14.87 -16.77
C LEU A 153 4.29 -13.85 -15.72
N PHE A 154 5.28 -14.19 -14.92
CA PHE A 154 5.88 -13.30 -13.94
C PHE A 154 6.52 -12.08 -14.60
N LEU A 155 7.28 -12.27 -15.69
CA LEU A 155 7.87 -11.15 -16.43
C LEU A 155 6.80 -10.22 -17.01
N GLN A 156 5.68 -10.76 -17.50
CA GLN A 156 4.55 -9.93 -17.93
C GLN A 156 3.93 -9.15 -16.77
N TYR A 157 3.79 -9.76 -15.60
CA TYR A 157 3.29 -9.10 -14.41
C TYR A 157 4.25 -8.01 -13.91
N PHE A 158 5.54 -8.33 -13.81
CA PHE A 158 6.61 -7.39 -13.44
C PHE A 158 6.64 -6.17 -14.38
N GLU A 159 6.44 -6.40 -15.67
CA GLU A 159 6.44 -5.35 -16.68
C GLU A 159 5.23 -4.42 -16.59
N ASN A 160 4.05 -5.00 -16.36
CA ASN A 160 2.78 -4.31 -16.62
C ASN A 160 1.99 -3.95 -15.37
N GLY A 161 2.40 -4.44 -14.20
CA GLY A 161 1.77 -4.12 -12.94
C GLY A 161 0.57 -4.99 -12.56
N GLY A 162 -0.03 -4.65 -11.43
CA GLY A 162 -1.11 -5.38 -10.79
C GLY A 162 -2.52 -4.82 -11.04
N PHE A 163 -2.68 -3.77 -11.84
CA PHE A 163 -4.02 -3.18 -12.01
C PHE A 163 -4.98 -4.14 -12.74
N PRO A 164 -6.15 -4.49 -12.15
CA PRO A 164 -7.02 -5.54 -12.68
C PRO A 164 -7.49 -5.29 -14.13
N GLU A 165 -7.83 -4.05 -14.46
CA GLU A 165 -8.31 -3.69 -15.80
C GLU A 165 -7.21 -3.78 -16.85
N ILE A 166 -5.96 -3.44 -16.47
CA ILE A 166 -4.79 -3.59 -17.34
C ILE A 166 -4.54 -5.07 -17.64
N ILE A 167 -4.62 -5.91 -16.61
CA ILE A 167 -4.41 -7.36 -16.75
C ILE A 167 -5.49 -7.99 -17.65
N LYS A 168 -6.75 -7.56 -17.52
CA LYS A 168 -7.89 -8.05 -18.32
C LYS A 168 -7.82 -7.60 -19.77
N SER A 169 -7.62 -6.30 -19.99
CA SER A 169 -7.65 -5.69 -21.33
C SER A 169 -6.35 -5.91 -22.10
N GLY A 170 -5.22 -6.05 -21.40
CA GLY A 170 -3.88 -6.01 -21.99
C GLY A 170 -3.45 -4.61 -22.44
N ASP A 171 -4.23 -3.56 -22.15
CA ASP A 171 -3.89 -2.19 -22.55
C ASP A 171 -3.05 -1.48 -21.48
N PHE A 172 -1.73 -1.59 -21.60
CA PHE A 172 -0.78 -0.98 -20.67
C PHE A 172 -0.81 0.55 -20.65
N ARG A 173 -1.43 1.20 -21.65
CA ARG A 173 -1.61 2.67 -21.67
C ARG A 173 -2.53 3.14 -20.56
N LEU A 174 -3.38 2.26 -20.03
CA LEU A 174 -4.22 2.55 -18.87
C LEU A 174 -3.42 2.89 -17.62
N SER A 175 -2.20 2.36 -17.44
CA SER A 175 -1.34 2.71 -16.30
C SER A 175 -1.01 4.21 -16.30
N ARG A 176 -0.71 4.76 -17.48
CA ARG A 176 -0.45 6.20 -17.63
C ARG A 176 -1.70 7.00 -17.31
N LYS A 177 -2.85 6.55 -17.82
CA LYS A 177 -4.13 7.18 -17.56
C LYS A 177 -4.42 7.22 -16.05
N TYR A 178 -4.26 6.11 -15.34
CA TYR A 178 -4.46 6.05 -13.89
C TYR A 178 -3.53 6.99 -13.15
N PHE A 179 -2.23 6.99 -13.48
CA PHE A 179 -1.29 7.94 -12.90
C PHE A 179 -1.69 9.40 -13.12
N GLU A 180 -2.05 9.77 -14.36
CA GLU A 180 -2.45 11.14 -14.71
C GLU A 180 -3.78 11.54 -14.06
N GLU A 181 -4.76 10.64 -13.99
CA GLU A 181 -6.06 10.87 -13.34
C GLU A 181 -5.90 11.00 -11.82
N THR A 182 -5.10 10.13 -11.18
CA THR A 182 -4.79 10.22 -9.74
C THR A 182 -4.08 11.53 -9.43
N LEU A 183 -3.03 11.90 -10.17
CA LEU A 183 -2.37 13.20 -10.00
C LEU A 183 -3.35 14.38 -10.13
N GLN A 184 -4.24 14.33 -11.12
CA GLN A 184 -5.15 15.44 -11.41
C GLN A 184 -6.25 15.55 -10.35
N LYS A 185 -6.99 14.48 -10.10
CA LYS A 185 -8.19 14.50 -9.24
C LYS A 185 -7.84 14.38 -7.76
N GLU A 186 -6.99 13.41 -7.42
CA GLU A 186 -6.70 13.07 -6.03
C GLU A 186 -5.73 14.05 -5.37
N ILE A 187 -4.93 14.76 -6.17
CA ILE A 187 -3.87 15.63 -5.65
C ILE A 187 -4.06 17.09 -6.10
N ILE A 188 -4.01 17.38 -7.41
CA ILE A 188 -4.02 18.76 -7.91
C ILE A 188 -5.31 19.48 -7.55
N GLU A 189 -6.46 18.87 -7.83
CA GLU A 189 -7.78 19.44 -7.54
C GLU A 189 -8.05 19.47 -6.03
N ARG A 190 -7.77 18.37 -5.32
CA ARG A 190 -8.00 18.24 -3.87
C ARG A 190 -7.24 19.28 -3.05
N HIS A 191 -5.96 19.51 -3.36
CA HIS A 191 -5.11 20.44 -2.61
C HIS A 191 -4.97 21.81 -3.28
N ALA A 192 -5.80 22.12 -4.30
CA ALA A 192 -5.79 23.38 -5.04
C ALA A 192 -4.37 23.83 -5.47
N ILE A 193 -3.61 22.89 -6.03
CA ILE A 193 -2.18 23.07 -6.31
C ILE A 193 -1.95 24.15 -7.38
N GLN A 194 -1.18 25.17 -7.01
CA GLN A 194 -0.88 26.32 -7.88
C GLN A 194 0.13 26.01 -8.98
N ASN A 195 1.06 25.08 -8.75
CA ASN A 195 2.05 24.64 -9.74
C ASN A 195 1.94 23.13 -10.05
N PRO A 196 0.97 22.73 -10.89
CA PRO A 196 0.80 21.33 -11.28
C PRO A 196 2.00 20.76 -12.06
N ASP A 197 2.71 21.58 -12.84
CA ASP A 197 3.86 21.14 -13.63
C ASP A 197 5.03 20.70 -12.74
N GLY A 198 5.31 21.45 -11.67
CA GLY A 198 6.34 21.09 -10.70
C GLY A 198 6.03 19.77 -9.99
N LEU A 199 4.78 19.54 -9.59
CA LEU A 199 4.34 18.26 -9.02
C LEU A 199 4.52 17.11 -10.02
N LYS A 200 4.08 17.28 -11.27
CA LYS A 200 4.19 16.26 -12.32
C LYS A 200 5.65 15.88 -12.57
N LYS A 201 6.55 16.86 -12.69
CA LYS A 201 8.00 16.63 -12.84
C LYS A 201 8.58 15.88 -11.65
N LEU A 202 8.20 16.28 -10.43
CA LEU A 202 8.63 15.61 -9.21
C LEU A 202 8.17 14.16 -9.17
N ALA A 203 6.90 13.88 -9.46
CA ALA A 203 6.34 12.52 -9.46
C ALA A 203 7.02 11.62 -10.52
N VAL A 204 7.25 12.15 -11.74
CA VAL A 204 8.01 11.45 -12.79
C VAL A 204 9.43 11.14 -12.32
N PHE A 205 10.11 12.10 -11.69
CA PHE A 205 11.47 11.93 -11.20
C PHE A 205 11.55 10.83 -10.12
N LEU A 206 10.65 10.86 -9.13
CA LEU A 206 10.60 9.89 -8.04
C LEU A 206 10.33 8.47 -8.56
N ILE A 207 9.35 8.30 -9.45
CA ILE A 207 9.04 6.98 -10.04
C ILE A 207 10.21 6.47 -10.89
N SER A 208 10.89 7.36 -11.63
CA SER A 208 12.03 6.97 -12.47
C SER A 208 13.27 6.59 -11.64
N ASN A 209 13.35 7.05 -10.40
CA ASN A 209 14.42 6.75 -9.44
C ASN A 209 13.86 5.99 -8.22
N MET A 210 12.90 5.10 -8.44
CA MET A 210 12.38 4.24 -7.37
C MET A 210 13.51 3.40 -6.75
N ALA A 211 13.27 2.89 -5.53
CA ALA A 211 14.24 2.16 -4.72
C ALA A 211 15.54 2.94 -4.41
N SER A 212 15.54 4.26 -4.62
CA SER A 212 16.72 5.11 -4.37
C SER A 212 16.44 6.13 -3.27
N GLU A 213 17.49 6.49 -2.54
CA GLU A 213 17.46 7.63 -1.62
C GLU A 213 17.29 8.94 -2.38
N TYR A 214 16.68 9.92 -1.73
CA TYR A 214 16.58 11.29 -2.25
C TYR A 214 17.00 12.31 -1.20
N SER A 215 17.45 13.46 -1.67
CA SER A 215 17.57 14.67 -0.85
C SER A 215 16.55 15.71 -1.30
N ILE A 216 16.04 16.51 -0.36
CA ILE A 216 15.09 17.60 -0.66
C ILE A 216 15.64 18.54 -1.73
N ASP A 217 16.94 18.89 -1.69
CA ASP A 217 17.55 19.74 -2.72
C ASP A 217 17.57 19.11 -4.12
N THR A 218 17.68 17.79 -4.21
CA THR A 218 17.58 17.08 -5.49
C THR A 218 16.14 17.13 -6.01
N LEU A 219 15.16 16.93 -5.13
CA LEU A 219 13.74 17.01 -5.47
C LEU A 219 13.31 18.43 -5.89
N LYS A 220 13.78 19.45 -5.17
CA LYS A 220 13.59 20.87 -5.52
C LYS A 220 14.07 21.16 -6.93
N ARG A 221 15.28 20.71 -7.28
CA ARG A 221 15.83 20.87 -8.64
C ARG A 221 15.05 20.09 -9.69
N ALA A 222 14.67 18.85 -9.41
CA ALA A 222 13.91 18.01 -10.33
C ALA A 222 12.51 18.58 -10.64
N GLY A 223 11.80 19.05 -9.61
CA GLY A 223 10.48 19.67 -9.74
C GLY A 223 10.51 21.14 -10.17
N GLY A 224 11.67 21.82 -10.14
CA GLY A 224 11.75 23.26 -10.31
C GLY A 224 11.05 24.05 -9.19
N ILE A 225 11.03 23.49 -7.97
CA ILE A 225 10.34 24.03 -6.79
C ILE A 225 11.37 24.66 -5.87
N LYS A 226 11.14 25.91 -5.44
CA LYS A 226 12.10 26.66 -4.61
C LYS A 226 11.91 26.42 -3.12
N ASP A 227 10.68 26.21 -2.69
CA ASP A 227 10.31 26.06 -1.30
C ASP A 227 10.37 24.59 -0.88
N GLU A 228 11.01 24.32 0.26
CA GLU A 228 11.15 22.96 0.80
C GLU A 228 9.83 22.42 1.33
N ALA A 229 9.04 23.25 2.03
CA ALA A 229 7.75 22.82 2.58
C ALA A 229 6.81 22.34 1.47
N THR A 230 6.80 23.04 0.33
CA THR A 230 6.06 22.61 -0.87
C THR A 230 6.49 21.23 -1.36
N VAL A 231 7.78 20.92 -1.39
CA VAL A 231 8.27 19.59 -1.81
C VAL A 231 7.85 18.50 -0.82
N ARG A 232 7.93 18.78 0.48
CA ARG A 232 7.49 17.84 1.53
C ARG A 232 5.99 17.56 1.42
N ASN A 233 5.16 18.60 1.30
CA ASN A 233 3.73 18.45 1.08
C ASN A 233 3.42 17.62 -0.17
N TYR A 234 4.15 17.84 -1.27
CA TYR A 234 3.95 17.04 -2.49
C TYR A 234 4.33 15.56 -2.29
N LEU A 235 5.36 15.25 -1.50
CA LEU A 235 5.68 13.87 -1.13
C LEU A 235 4.54 13.23 -0.33
N ASP A 236 4.00 13.96 0.64
CA ASP A 236 2.88 13.50 1.47
C ASP A 236 1.64 13.24 0.61
N TYR A 237 1.28 14.16 -0.30
CA TYR A 237 0.13 13.98 -1.19
C TYR A 237 0.29 12.80 -2.15
N LEU A 238 1.52 12.55 -2.65
CA LEU A 238 1.79 11.41 -3.52
C LEU A 238 1.70 10.07 -2.77
N GLU A 239 2.09 10.05 -1.49
CA GLU A 239 1.97 8.89 -0.61
C GLU A 239 0.53 8.64 -0.18
N GLU A 240 -0.22 9.69 0.17
CA GLU A 240 -1.65 9.64 0.47
C GLU A 240 -2.47 9.07 -0.69
N ALA A 241 -2.10 9.43 -1.93
CA ALA A 241 -2.74 8.92 -3.15
C ALA A 241 -2.21 7.53 -3.59
N PHE A 242 -1.39 6.87 -2.77
CA PHE A 242 -0.78 5.56 -3.05
C PHE A 242 0.05 5.49 -4.34
N LEU A 243 0.50 6.62 -4.89
CA LEU A 243 1.36 6.65 -6.08
C LEU A 243 2.81 6.27 -5.73
N LEU A 244 3.23 6.59 -4.51
CA LEU A 244 4.52 6.21 -3.96
C LEU A 244 4.44 5.86 -2.48
N TYR A 245 5.54 5.33 -1.97
CA TYR A 245 5.76 4.98 -0.57
C TYR A 245 7.17 5.39 -0.17
N ARG A 246 7.32 5.89 1.06
CA ARG A 246 8.63 6.20 1.65
C ARG A 246 9.02 5.09 2.62
N VAL A 247 10.24 4.59 2.49
CA VAL A 247 10.82 3.65 3.45
C VAL A 247 11.98 4.35 4.15
N PRO A 248 11.88 4.59 5.46
CA PRO A 248 12.95 5.25 6.20
C PRO A 248 14.13 4.32 6.42
N MET A 249 15.30 4.92 6.54
CA MET A 249 16.51 4.23 7.01
C MET A 249 16.30 3.77 8.44
N PHE A 250 16.71 2.56 8.76
CA PHE A 250 16.72 2.10 10.15
C PHE A 250 17.73 2.91 10.96
N ARG A 251 17.30 3.42 12.11
CA ARG A 251 18.16 4.09 13.10
C ARG A 251 17.96 3.43 14.45
N HIS A 252 19.06 3.19 15.18
CA HIS A 252 18.97 2.66 16.54
C HIS A 252 18.32 3.69 17.46
N LYS A 253 17.37 3.25 18.30
CA LYS A 253 16.69 4.12 19.29
C LYS A 253 17.66 4.83 20.25
N SER A 254 18.89 4.32 20.41
CA SER A 254 19.92 4.86 21.29
C SER A 254 20.80 5.96 20.67
N GLU A 255 20.71 6.19 19.36
CA GLU A 255 21.42 7.29 18.68
C GLU A 255 20.68 8.61 18.93
N LYS A 256 20.76 9.11 20.16
CA LYS A 256 20.45 10.51 20.45
C LYS A 256 21.63 11.35 19.93
N PRO A 257 21.42 12.32 19.03
CA PRO A 257 22.44 13.32 18.77
C PRO A 257 22.71 14.08 20.07
N ASP A 258 24.00 14.36 20.34
CA ASP A 258 24.45 15.18 21.48
C ASP A 258 23.98 16.65 21.41
N TYR A 259 23.27 17.02 20.34
CA TYR A 259 22.72 18.35 20.11
C TYR A 259 21.20 18.36 20.37
N GLY A 260 20.87 18.94 21.52
CA GLY A 260 19.59 19.47 22.01
C GLY A 260 18.28 19.22 21.25
N LYS A 261 17.29 18.72 22.01
CA LYS A 261 15.84 19.05 21.91
C LYS A 261 15.18 19.10 20.52
N GLU A 262 15.61 18.30 19.55
CA GLU A 262 14.75 18.01 18.39
C GLU A 262 13.62 17.08 18.85
N GLY A 263 12.37 17.46 18.57
CA GLY A 263 11.19 16.66 18.87
C GLY A 263 11.18 15.35 18.08
N GLU A 264 10.37 14.36 18.51
CA GLU A 264 10.23 13.09 17.78
C GLU A 264 9.79 13.31 16.32
N ASP A 265 8.89 14.27 16.08
CA ASP A 265 8.39 14.66 14.75
C ASP A 265 9.48 15.22 13.82
N GLU A 266 10.46 15.97 14.36
CA GLU A 266 11.55 16.55 13.57
C GLU A 266 12.57 15.50 13.13
N ARG A 267 12.74 14.42 13.92
CA ARG A 267 13.63 13.29 13.61
C ARG A 267 13.07 12.41 12.51
N GLU A 268 11.78 12.13 12.53
CA GLU A 268 11.11 11.37 11.49
C GLU A 268 11.15 12.13 10.15
N SER A 269 10.94 13.44 10.18
CA SER A 269 10.97 14.29 8.98
C SER A 269 12.34 14.41 8.30
N ASN A 270 13.45 14.21 9.04
CA ASN A 270 14.82 14.31 8.51
C ASN A 270 15.54 12.96 8.37
N THR A 271 14.84 11.84 8.58
CA THR A 271 15.43 10.53 8.32
C THR A 271 15.53 10.30 6.81
N PRO A 272 16.71 9.91 6.28
CA PRO A 272 16.84 9.52 4.89
C PRO A 272 15.83 8.44 4.52
N CYS A 273 15.22 8.58 3.36
CA CYS A 273 14.19 7.66 2.88
C CYS A 273 14.51 7.23 1.46
N LYS A 274 14.24 5.95 1.18
CA LYS A 274 14.04 5.46 -0.18
C LYS A 274 12.59 5.68 -0.62
N VAL A 275 12.38 5.92 -1.90
CA VAL A 275 11.05 6.04 -2.50
C VAL A 275 10.70 4.82 -3.34
N TYR A 276 9.49 4.28 -3.21
CA TYR A 276 8.98 3.14 -3.98
C TYR A 276 7.68 3.52 -4.68
N ALA A 277 7.50 3.13 -5.93
CA ALA A 277 6.26 3.34 -6.68
C ALA A 277 5.17 2.36 -6.24
N GLY A 278 3.92 2.83 -6.24
CA GLY A 278 2.76 2.06 -5.79
C GLY A 278 2.40 0.84 -6.66
N ASP A 279 2.94 0.79 -7.88
CA ASP A 279 2.79 -0.32 -8.82
C ASP A 279 3.97 -0.35 -9.80
N THR A 280 4.41 -1.54 -10.23
CA THR A 280 5.54 -1.68 -11.17
C THR A 280 5.20 -1.18 -12.58
N GLY A 281 3.92 -1.16 -12.97
CA GLY A 281 3.45 -0.66 -14.25
C GLY A 281 3.65 0.86 -14.41
N PHE A 282 3.76 1.60 -13.30
CA PHE A 282 3.95 3.04 -13.36
C PHE A 282 5.24 3.46 -14.08
N PHE A 283 6.34 2.76 -13.89
CA PHE A 283 7.65 3.13 -14.45
C PHE A 283 7.60 3.37 -15.97
N LYS A 284 7.20 2.34 -16.74
CA LYS A 284 7.13 2.46 -18.21
C LYS A 284 6.01 3.38 -18.67
N SER A 285 4.95 3.51 -17.86
CA SER A 285 3.84 4.38 -18.20
C SER A 285 4.19 5.85 -18.09
N VAL A 286 4.97 6.24 -17.09
CA VAL A 286 5.32 7.64 -16.78
C VAL A 286 6.56 8.09 -17.56
N PHE A 287 7.54 7.21 -17.76
CA PHE A 287 8.78 7.55 -18.48
C PHE A 287 9.23 6.49 -19.51
N PRO A 288 8.49 6.30 -20.63
CA PRO A 288 8.68 5.18 -21.57
C PRO A 288 10.04 5.13 -22.27
N ARG A 289 10.78 6.25 -22.30
CA ARG A 289 12.07 6.38 -23.02
C ARG A 289 13.28 6.37 -22.09
N TYR A 290 13.08 6.21 -20.79
CA TYR A 290 14.18 6.16 -19.84
C TYR A 290 14.93 4.83 -19.93
N PRO A 291 16.26 4.82 -19.72
CA PRO A 291 16.99 3.57 -19.54
C PRO A 291 16.35 2.73 -18.45
N ASP A 292 16.02 1.49 -18.78
CA ASP A 292 15.34 0.58 -17.86
C ASP A 292 16.28 0.22 -16.71
N SER A 293 15.95 0.63 -15.49
CA SER A 293 16.68 0.23 -14.29
C SER A 293 16.02 -0.99 -13.67
N LEU A 294 16.24 -2.15 -14.29
CA LEU A 294 15.60 -3.40 -13.88
C LEU A 294 15.86 -3.76 -12.42
N GLY A 295 17.06 -3.47 -11.89
CA GLY A 295 17.39 -3.69 -10.48
C GLY A 295 16.50 -2.90 -9.52
N LEU A 296 16.34 -1.58 -9.76
CA LEU A 296 15.49 -0.72 -8.93
C LEU A 296 14.01 -1.12 -8.99
N ARG A 297 13.53 -1.47 -10.19
CA ARG A 297 12.16 -1.98 -10.37
C ARG A 297 11.95 -3.31 -9.66
N PHE A 298 12.96 -4.16 -9.65
CA PHE A 298 12.93 -5.47 -9.00
C PHE A 298 12.89 -5.33 -7.48
N GLU A 299 13.71 -4.44 -6.91
CA GLU A 299 13.63 -4.05 -5.50
C GLU A 299 12.24 -3.47 -5.15
N ASN A 300 11.68 -2.60 -6.01
CA ASN A 300 10.34 -2.07 -5.83
C ASN A 300 9.25 -3.15 -5.80
N LEU A 301 9.36 -4.17 -6.66
CA LEU A 301 8.43 -5.29 -6.66
C LEU A 301 8.47 -6.06 -5.34
N VAL A 302 9.68 -6.33 -4.82
CA VAL A 302 9.87 -7.00 -3.52
C VAL A 302 9.26 -6.16 -2.40
N PHE A 303 9.50 -4.84 -2.40
CA PHE A 303 8.90 -3.93 -1.44
C PHE A 303 7.37 -4.02 -1.45
N LEU A 304 6.73 -3.97 -2.62
CA LEU A 304 5.27 -4.05 -2.73
C LEU A 304 4.70 -5.37 -2.18
N GLU A 305 5.42 -6.48 -2.34
CA GLU A 305 5.05 -7.76 -1.76
C GLU A 305 5.25 -7.79 -0.22
N LEU A 306 6.33 -7.21 0.30
CA LEU A 306 6.53 -7.06 1.75
C LEU A 306 5.41 -6.20 2.37
N LEU A 307 5.05 -5.10 1.72
CA LEU A 307 3.94 -4.23 2.11
C LEU A 307 2.61 -5.01 2.11
N ARG A 308 2.36 -5.83 1.09
CA ARG A 308 1.17 -6.69 1.00
C ARG A 308 1.08 -7.71 2.13
N ARG A 309 2.23 -8.23 2.58
CA ARG A 309 2.33 -9.12 3.75
C ARG A 309 2.21 -8.39 5.08
N GLY A 310 1.93 -7.09 5.06
CA GLY A 310 1.74 -6.26 6.24
C GLY A 310 3.02 -6.06 7.06
N LYS A 311 4.19 -6.20 6.43
CA LYS A 311 5.49 -6.03 7.08
C LYS A 311 5.79 -4.55 7.30
N GLN A 312 6.41 -4.24 8.43
CA GLN A 312 7.02 -2.94 8.65
C GLN A 312 8.46 -3.01 8.14
N VAL A 313 8.77 -2.15 7.17
CA VAL A 313 9.99 -2.24 6.37
C VAL A 313 10.84 -1.00 6.62
N TYR A 314 12.14 -1.23 6.79
CA TYR A 314 13.20 -0.23 6.79
C TYR A 314 14.27 -0.66 5.79
N TYR A 315 15.19 0.22 5.44
CA TYR A 315 16.44 -0.18 4.78
C TYR A 315 17.63 0.10 5.70
N LEU A 316 18.76 -0.57 5.46
CA LEU A 316 20.00 -0.34 6.20
C LEU A 316 21.07 0.20 5.26
N HIS A 317 21.72 1.30 5.63
CA HIS A 317 22.85 1.84 4.87
C HIS A 317 23.98 2.24 5.82
N ASN A 318 24.88 1.30 6.06
CA ASN A 318 26.06 1.48 6.92
C ASN A 318 27.34 1.49 6.07
N ARG A 319 28.25 0.52 6.26
CA ARG A 319 29.39 0.33 5.34
C ARG A 319 28.93 -0.33 4.05
N ARG A 320 27.92 -1.19 4.19
CA ARG A 320 27.18 -1.81 3.09
C ARG A 320 25.70 -1.54 3.27
N GLU A 321 25.00 -1.71 2.18
CA GLU A 321 23.56 -1.57 2.12
C GLU A 321 22.91 -2.94 2.27
N CYS A 322 21.83 -3.01 3.03
CA CYS A 322 20.87 -4.09 2.99
C CYS A 322 19.50 -3.52 2.63
N ASP A 323 18.89 -4.05 1.57
CA ASP A 323 17.73 -3.40 0.95
C ASP A 323 16.53 -3.32 1.89
N PHE A 324 16.26 -4.39 2.66
CA PHE A 324 15.13 -4.43 3.58
C PHE A 324 15.44 -5.09 4.92
N LEU A 325 15.05 -4.42 5.99
CA LEU A 325 14.90 -4.95 7.34
C LEU A 325 13.42 -5.02 7.70
N ILE A 326 13.01 -6.13 8.32
CA ILE A 326 11.64 -6.36 8.76
C ILE A 326 11.54 -6.22 10.27
N ALA A 327 10.77 -5.23 10.72
CA ALA A 327 10.51 -4.99 12.13
C ALA A 327 9.18 -5.60 12.58
N GLU A 328 9.13 -6.06 13.84
CA GLU A 328 7.89 -6.29 14.56
C GLU A 328 7.22 -4.96 14.91
N LYS A 329 5.90 -4.86 14.69
CA LYS A 329 5.16 -3.60 14.84
C LYS A 329 5.21 -3.04 16.26
N GLU A 330 5.04 -3.90 17.26
CA GLU A 330 4.94 -3.47 18.66
C GLU A 330 6.33 -3.22 19.29
N SER A 331 7.28 -4.11 19.04
CA SER A 331 8.60 -4.08 19.68
C SER A 331 9.63 -3.24 18.91
N GLN A 332 9.40 -2.98 17.62
CA GLN A 332 10.39 -2.45 16.67
C GLN A 332 11.66 -3.32 16.57
N LYS A 333 11.59 -4.58 17.02
CA LYS A 333 12.70 -5.53 16.91
C LYS A 333 12.83 -5.98 15.46
N ILE A 334 14.05 -5.93 14.93
CA ILE A 334 14.35 -6.52 13.62
C ILE A 334 14.29 -8.04 13.72
N THR A 335 13.53 -8.66 12.82
CA THR A 335 13.27 -10.11 12.80
C THR A 335 13.73 -10.79 11.52
N ALA A 336 13.94 -10.03 10.44
CA ALA A 336 14.48 -10.55 9.20
C ALA A 336 15.23 -9.46 8.43
N ALA A 337 16.16 -9.89 7.60
CA ALA A 337 16.86 -9.07 6.62
C ALA A 337 16.71 -9.71 5.23
N VAL A 338 16.44 -8.89 4.22
CA VAL A 338 16.20 -9.31 2.84
C VAL A 338 17.04 -8.45 1.91
N GLN A 339 17.85 -9.11 1.08
CA GLN A 339 18.61 -8.49 0.00
C GLN A 339 17.97 -8.87 -1.34
N VAL A 340 18.00 -7.96 -2.30
CA VAL A 340 17.39 -8.12 -3.63
C VAL A 340 18.47 -8.00 -4.69
N CYS A 341 18.57 -9.01 -5.55
CA CYS A 341 19.56 -9.05 -6.60
C CYS A 341 18.97 -9.62 -7.88
N LEU A 342 18.82 -8.79 -8.92
CA LEU A 342 18.24 -9.24 -10.18
C LEU A 342 18.98 -10.45 -10.77
N CYS A 343 20.31 -10.39 -10.83
CA CYS A 343 21.17 -11.45 -11.38
C CYS A 343 22.30 -11.79 -10.41
N PHE A 344 22.30 -13.02 -9.88
CA PHE A 344 23.25 -13.43 -8.83
C PHE A 344 24.48 -14.20 -9.35
N GLY A 345 24.66 -14.28 -10.68
CA GLY A 345 25.67 -15.14 -11.31
C GLY A 345 27.13 -14.63 -11.28
N GLY A 346 27.38 -13.34 -11.07
CA GLY A 346 28.74 -12.76 -11.06
C GLY A 346 29.39 -12.86 -9.67
N THR A 347 30.64 -13.34 -9.58
CA THR A 347 31.34 -13.50 -8.28
C THR A 347 31.41 -12.22 -7.46
N ALA A 348 31.75 -11.09 -8.08
CA ALA A 348 31.82 -9.79 -7.40
C ALA A 348 30.44 -9.29 -6.93
N VAL A 349 29.39 -9.52 -7.73
CA VAL A 349 28.00 -9.17 -7.35
C VAL A 349 27.58 -10.02 -6.16
N ARG A 350 27.73 -11.34 -6.29
CA ARG A 350 27.42 -12.31 -5.24
C ARG A 350 28.12 -11.98 -3.92
N GLU A 351 29.42 -11.69 -3.96
CA GLU A 351 30.17 -11.28 -2.77
C GLU A 351 29.61 -9.99 -2.16
N ARG A 352 29.30 -8.97 -2.99
CA ARG A 352 28.71 -7.72 -2.51
C ARG A 352 27.36 -7.94 -1.82
N GLU A 353 26.44 -8.66 -2.45
CA GLU A 353 25.09 -8.91 -1.91
C GLU A 353 25.13 -9.72 -0.61
N VAL A 354 25.95 -10.78 -0.58
CA VAL A 354 26.12 -11.62 0.62
C VAL A 354 26.70 -10.81 1.77
N LEU A 355 27.73 -9.99 1.50
CA LEU A 355 28.34 -9.17 2.55
C LEU A 355 27.41 -8.06 3.07
N GLY A 356 26.57 -7.47 2.21
CA GLY A 356 25.57 -6.49 2.64
C GLY A 356 24.52 -7.10 3.57
N LEU A 357 23.97 -8.26 3.19
CA LEU A 357 23.04 -9.01 4.03
C LEU A 357 23.67 -9.48 5.35
N MET A 358 24.92 -9.97 5.30
CA MET A 358 25.65 -10.42 6.48
C MET A 358 25.88 -9.29 7.48
N GLU A 359 26.19 -8.08 7.02
CA GLU A 359 26.35 -6.90 7.89
C GLU A 359 25.07 -6.65 8.71
N ALA A 360 23.91 -6.67 8.07
CA ALA A 360 22.62 -6.57 8.75
C ALA A 360 22.36 -7.74 9.71
N MET A 361 22.61 -8.98 9.28
CA MET A 361 22.40 -10.16 10.12
C MET A 361 23.25 -10.13 11.40
N GLU A 362 24.50 -9.66 11.29
CA GLU A 362 25.41 -9.52 12.43
C GLU A 362 24.94 -8.42 13.39
N GLU A 363 24.57 -7.26 12.84
CA GLU A 363 24.11 -6.12 13.63
C GLU A 363 22.86 -6.44 14.45
N PHE A 364 21.94 -7.21 13.88
CA PHE A 364 20.66 -7.54 14.53
C PHE A 364 20.60 -8.96 15.11
N GLY A 365 21.70 -9.71 15.10
CA GLY A 365 21.77 -11.07 15.66
C GLY A 365 20.86 -12.07 14.96
N LEU A 366 20.67 -11.94 13.65
CA LEU A 366 19.86 -12.85 12.84
C LEU A 366 20.68 -14.09 12.45
N ASN A 367 20.05 -15.27 12.50
CA ASN A 367 20.68 -16.53 12.11
C ASN A 367 20.40 -16.90 10.65
N GLU A 368 19.34 -16.34 10.08
CA GLU A 368 18.91 -16.59 8.72
C GLU A 368 18.66 -15.26 7.99
N GLY A 369 19.14 -15.16 6.76
CA GLY A 369 18.87 -14.05 5.84
C GLY A 369 18.34 -14.56 4.51
N LEU A 370 17.68 -13.68 3.76
CA LEU A 370 17.06 -14.00 2.48
C LEU A 370 17.66 -13.14 1.36
N ILE A 371 18.07 -13.77 0.26
CA ILE A 371 18.41 -13.09 -0.99
C ILE A 371 17.34 -13.47 -2.03
N LEU A 372 16.66 -12.48 -2.58
CA LEU A 372 15.66 -12.66 -3.63
C LEU A 372 16.25 -12.34 -5.00
N THR A 373 16.12 -13.29 -5.92
CA THR A 373 16.71 -13.25 -7.27
C THR A 373 15.67 -13.46 -8.36
N MET A 374 16.03 -13.24 -9.62
CA MET A 374 15.12 -13.56 -10.73
C MET A 374 14.84 -15.07 -10.81
N ASP A 375 15.88 -15.88 -10.77
CA ASP A 375 15.82 -17.32 -11.05
C ASP A 375 16.82 -18.21 -10.26
N ASP A 376 17.82 -17.64 -9.61
CA ASP A 376 18.79 -18.38 -8.79
C ASP A 376 18.17 -18.93 -7.49
N GLU A 377 18.52 -20.16 -7.12
CA GLU A 377 18.09 -20.79 -5.85
C GLU A 377 19.24 -21.58 -5.22
N GLU A 378 19.52 -21.31 -3.95
CA GLU A 378 20.62 -21.95 -3.22
C GLU A 378 20.41 -21.77 -1.71
N VAL A 379 21.03 -22.63 -0.90
CA VAL A 379 21.19 -22.39 0.54
C VAL A 379 22.67 -22.34 0.83
N MET A 380 23.14 -21.22 1.38
CA MET A 380 24.52 -21.04 1.81
C MET A 380 24.60 -21.14 3.33
N GLU A 381 25.56 -21.92 3.82
CA GLU A 381 25.93 -21.97 5.23
C GLU A 381 27.31 -21.33 5.40
N ILE A 382 27.40 -20.34 6.30
CA ILE A 382 28.60 -19.55 6.52
C ILE A 382 29.01 -19.72 7.98
N GLU A 383 30.16 -20.37 8.20
CA GLU A 383 30.78 -20.49 9.51
C GLU A 383 31.53 -19.19 9.86
N ARG A 384 31.20 -18.62 11.01
CA ARG A 384 31.83 -17.40 11.52
C ARG A 384 33.09 -17.73 12.32
N LYS A 385 33.93 -16.70 12.55
CA LYS A 385 35.18 -16.84 13.32
C LYS A 385 34.96 -17.23 14.78
N ASP A 386 33.79 -16.95 15.33
CA ASP A 386 33.35 -17.33 16.67
C ASP A 386 32.68 -18.73 16.71
N GLY A 387 32.60 -19.42 15.57
CA GLY A 387 31.96 -20.73 15.43
C GLY A 387 30.44 -20.66 15.24
N GLU A 388 29.84 -19.47 15.17
CA GLU A 388 28.41 -19.34 14.88
C GLU A 388 28.12 -19.64 13.39
N MET A 389 27.08 -20.44 13.14
CA MET A 389 26.65 -20.74 11.77
C MET A 389 25.54 -19.77 11.36
N LYS A 390 25.75 -19.06 10.24
CA LYS A 390 24.73 -18.23 9.59
C LYS A 390 24.23 -18.90 8.33
N ARG A 391 22.92 -18.83 8.09
CA ARG A 391 22.27 -19.40 6.91
C ARG A 391 21.75 -18.29 6.00
N ILE A 392 22.06 -18.37 4.71
CA ILE A 392 21.48 -17.48 3.70
C ILE A 392 20.67 -18.33 2.73
N ILE A 393 19.38 -18.02 2.61
CA ILE A 393 18.49 -18.64 1.63
C ILE A 393 18.46 -17.73 0.40
N ILE A 394 18.87 -18.26 -0.74
CA ILE A 394 18.73 -17.60 -2.05
C ILE A 394 17.52 -18.21 -2.73
N LYS A 395 16.60 -17.36 -3.19
CA LYS A 395 15.32 -17.81 -3.74
C LYS A 395 14.84 -16.95 -4.90
N SER A 396 14.21 -17.58 -5.89
CA SER A 396 13.52 -16.84 -6.95
C SER A 396 12.36 -16.04 -6.37
N VAL A 397 12.26 -14.77 -6.77
CA VAL A 397 11.23 -13.86 -6.25
C VAL A 397 9.83 -14.35 -6.62
N TRP A 398 9.66 -14.90 -7.83
CA TRP A 398 8.34 -15.30 -8.30
C TRP A 398 7.81 -16.50 -7.50
N LYS A 399 8.68 -17.44 -7.12
CA LYS A 399 8.30 -18.55 -6.22
C LYS A 399 8.00 -18.03 -4.82
N TRP A 400 8.83 -17.11 -4.32
CA TRP A 400 8.60 -16.46 -3.03
C TRP A 400 7.25 -15.74 -2.97
N MET A 401 6.84 -15.05 -4.03
CA MET A 401 5.52 -14.41 -4.14
C MET A 401 4.36 -15.41 -4.22
N LEU A 402 4.59 -16.67 -4.55
CA LEU A 402 3.56 -17.72 -4.58
C LEU A 402 3.34 -18.42 -3.23
N GLU A 403 4.20 -18.19 -2.24
CA GLU A 403 4.12 -18.78 -0.88
C GLU A 403 2.97 -18.28 -0.03
#